data_AF-A0A1Z4EW07-F1
#
_entry.id   AF-A0A1Z4EW07-F1
#
_cell.length_a   1.000
_cell.length_b   1.000
_cell.length_c   1.000
_cell.angle_alpha   90.00
_cell.angle_beta   90.00
_cell.angle_gamma   90.00
#
_symmetry.space_group_name_H-M   'P 1'
#
loop_
_entity.id
_entity.type
_entity.pdbx_description
1 polymer ?
#
loop_
_entity_poly.entity_id
_entity_poly.type
_entity_poly.pdbx_seq_one_letter_code
_entity_poly.pdbx_strand_id
1 'polypeptide(L)'
;MNLRTLRNRPAAPKAPPSPVFSQAELRGRRRKHLPIHLGGSWSLSGEVREVCGPVAHEVSRLPRPSAVRKGVDGVADAVADVVAASAQLLLTSNAPDSTRQAAADILARPHVPEITAEQLSSGTWAHILATYADQVSTPLAKLLASAHPPGADALRGNPSASERIERALRGLDAAVLVLERALPRIAERQALPSISEFNAALRAQVDAERQARVERKLTGVPS
;
A
#
# COMPACT_ATOMS: atom_id res chain seq x y z
N MET A 1 -4.53 -69.80 -25.80
CA MET A 1 -3.62 -68.84 -26.44
C MET A 1 -3.97 -67.43 -25.97
N ASN A 2 -3.02 -66.80 -25.27
CA ASN A 2 -2.85 -65.39 -24.91
C ASN A 2 -3.92 -64.64 -24.10
N LEU A 3 -3.71 -64.72 -22.77
CA LEU A 3 -4.18 -63.81 -21.74
C LEU A 3 -3.70 -62.37 -21.98
N ARG A 4 -4.66 -61.45 -21.84
CA ARG A 4 -4.49 -60.01 -21.68
C ARG A 4 -3.39 -59.69 -20.65
N THR A 5 -2.27 -59.15 -21.10
CA THR A 5 -1.34 -58.39 -20.26
C THR A 5 -1.84 -56.94 -20.16
N LEU A 6 -2.73 -56.69 -19.19
CA LEU A 6 -3.00 -55.33 -18.73
C LEU A 6 -1.73 -54.80 -18.07
N ARG A 7 -1.07 -53.84 -18.74
CA ARG A 7 0.02 -53.04 -18.16
C ARG A 7 -0.50 -52.34 -16.90
N ASN A 8 -0.11 -52.86 -15.76
CA ASN A 8 -0.25 -52.21 -14.47
C ASN A 8 0.70 -51.00 -14.47
N ARG A 9 0.19 -49.83 -14.86
CA ARG A 9 0.96 -48.57 -14.87
C ARG A 9 1.06 -48.11 -13.41
N PRO A 10 2.25 -48.04 -12.80
CA PRO A 10 2.37 -47.59 -11.42
C PRO A 10 1.80 -46.18 -11.29
N ALA A 11 0.94 -45.98 -10.29
CA ALA A 11 0.37 -44.68 -9.99
C ALA A 11 1.52 -43.68 -9.80
N ALA A 12 1.45 -42.55 -10.50
CA ALA A 12 2.43 -41.48 -10.34
C ALA A 12 2.48 -41.05 -8.87
N PRO A 13 3.67 -40.81 -8.29
CA PRO A 13 3.79 -40.35 -6.92
C PRO A 13 2.98 -39.07 -6.75
N LYS A 14 2.10 -39.05 -5.74
CA LYS A 14 1.27 -37.90 -5.40
C LYS A 14 2.19 -36.69 -5.17
N ALA A 15 2.03 -35.65 -5.97
CA ALA A 15 2.82 -34.43 -5.83
C ALA A 15 2.72 -33.91 -4.39
N PRO A 16 3.82 -33.40 -3.80
CA PRO A 16 3.78 -32.84 -2.46
C PRO A 16 2.76 -31.69 -2.40
N PRO A 17 2.06 -31.53 -1.27
CA PRO A 17 1.10 -30.43 -1.12
C PRO A 17 1.81 -29.09 -1.30
N SER A 18 1.18 -28.18 -2.03
CA SER A 18 1.69 -26.82 -2.20
C SER A 18 1.85 -26.14 -0.83
N PRO A 19 2.95 -25.40 -0.61
CA PRO A 19 3.16 -24.70 0.65
C PRO A 19 2.04 -23.67 0.88
N VAL A 20 1.49 -23.66 2.10
CA VAL A 20 0.50 -22.69 2.56
C VAL A 20 1.26 -21.52 3.17
N PHE A 21 1.02 -20.31 2.67
CA PHE A 21 1.64 -19.08 3.15
C PHE A 21 0.60 -18.23 3.90
N SER A 22 1.03 -17.62 4.99
CA SER A 22 0.29 -16.56 5.65
C SER A 22 0.17 -15.31 4.76
N GLN A 23 -0.79 -14.44 5.06
CA GLN A 23 -0.99 -13.22 4.28
C GLN A 23 0.26 -12.30 4.29
N ALA A 24 0.94 -12.21 5.43
CA ALA A 24 2.18 -11.44 5.55
C ALA A 24 3.31 -12.03 4.67
N GLU A 25 3.41 -13.36 4.59
CA GLU A 25 4.37 -14.02 3.71
C GLU A 25 4.03 -13.81 2.23
N LEU A 26 2.74 -13.87 1.86
CA LEU A 26 2.28 -13.56 0.51
C LEU A 26 2.66 -12.12 0.12
N ARG A 27 2.49 -11.15 1.02
CA ARG A 27 2.97 -9.77 0.81
C ARG A 27 4.48 -9.72 0.58
N GLY A 28 5.25 -10.36 1.46
CA GLY A 28 6.71 -10.41 1.35
C GLY A 28 7.18 -11.04 0.03
N ARG A 29 6.50 -12.08 -0.43
CA ARG A 29 6.75 -12.72 -1.74
C ARG A 29 6.41 -11.80 -2.90
N ARG A 30 5.23 -11.16 -2.87
CA ARG A 30 4.77 -10.22 -3.90
C ARG A 30 5.76 -9.07 -4.10
N ARG A 31 6.26 -8.48 -3.01
CA ARG A 31 7.29 -7.43 -3.03
C ARG A 31 8.64 -7.89 -3.59
N LYS A 32 8.93 -9.19 -3.52
CA LYS A 32 10.10 -9.83 -4.14
C LYS A 32 9.82 -10.33 -5.56
N HIS A 33 8.68 -9.96 -6.15
CA HIS A 33 8.20 -10.44 -7.45
C HIS A 33 8.07 -11.97 -7.57
N LEU A 34 7.97 -12.66 -6.44
CA LEU A 34 7.75 -14.11 -6.43
C LEU A 34 6.27 -14.40 -6.67
N PRO A 35 5.95 -15.47 -7.43
CA PRO A 35 4.56 -15.85 -7.69
C PRO A 35 3.79 -16.09 -6.38
N ILE A 36 2.56 -15.59 -6.34
CA ILE A 36 1.59 -15.83 -5.29
C ILE A 36 0.26 -16.30 -5.88
N HIS A 37 -0.57 -16.90 -5.04
CA HIS A 37 -1.94 -17.28 -5.38
C HIS A 37 -2.88 -16.73 -4.31
N LEU A 38 -3.76 -15.81 -4.71
CA LEU A 38 -4.80 -15.24 -3.87
C LEU A 38 -6.04 -16.13 -3.94
N GLY A 39 -6.48 -16.66 -2.80
CA GLY A 39 -7.65 -17.52 -2.69
C GLY A 39 -8.87 -16.81 -2.08
N GLY A 40 -9.93 -17.58 -1.85
CA GLY A 40 -11.20 -17.06 -1.35
C GLY A 40 -11.22 -16.50 0.08
N SER A 41 -10.21 -16.79 0.89
CA SER A 41 -10.05 -16.22 2.23
C SER A 41 -9.38 -14.84 2.22
N TRP A 42 -8.92 -14.38 1.06
CA TRP A 42 -8.25 -13.09 0.92
C TRP A 42 -9.25 -11.94 0.87
N SER A 43 -8.94 -10.83 1.54
CA SER A 43 -9.75 -9.61 1.58
C SER A 43 -8.94 -8.42 1.08
N LEU A 44 -9.47 -7.70 0.09
CA LEU A 44 -8.82 -6.49 -0.43
C LEU A 44 -8.82 -5.37 0.63
N SER A 45 -9.94 -5.14 1.33
CA SER A 45 -10.01 -4.11 2.37
C SER A 45 -9.06 -4.40 3.53
N GLY A 46 -8.96 -5.67 3.94
CA GLY A 46 -7.95 -6.12 4.91
C GLY A 46 -6.52 -5.90 4.41
N GLU A 47 -6.23 -6.23 3.16
CA GLU A 47 -4.91 -6.02 2.56
C GLU A 47 -4.52 -4.53 2.50
N VAL A 48 -5.43 -3.65 2.05
CA VAL A 48 -5.18 -2.20 1.99
C VAL A 48 -4.88 -1.64 3.38
N ARG A 49 -5.66 -2.03 4.39
CA ARG A 49 -5.45 -1.61 5.79
C ARG A 49 -4.07 -2.00 6.28
N GLU A 50 -3.68 -3.25 6.04
CA GLU A 50 -2.42 -3.78 6.51
C GLU A 50 -1.20 -3.19 5.79
N VAL A 51 -1.33 -2.90 4.49
CA VAL A 51 -0.26 -2.31 3.69
C VAL A 51 -0.08 -0.83 4.00
N CYS A 52 -1.19 -0.08 4.17
CA CYS A 52 -1.16 1.36 4.38
C CYS A 52 -1.04 1.77 5.87
N GLY A 53 -1.47 0.90 6.80
CA GLY A 53 -1.53 1.21 8.22
C GLY A 53 -0.20 1.67 8.84
N PRO A 54 0.91 0.93 8.66
CA PRO A 54 2.21 1.33 9.20
C PRO A 54 2.69 2.70 8.70
N VAL A 55 2.57 2.97 7.39
CA VAL A 55 2.99 4.25 6.81
C VAL A 55 2.07 5.40 7.23
N ALA A 56 0.77 5.15 7.41
CA ALA A 56 -0.18 6.13 7.92
C ALA A 56 0.12 6.52 9.38
N HIS A 57 0.51 5.54 10.19
CA HIS A 57 0.97 5.80 11.56
C HIS A 57 2.20 6.70 11.57
N GLU A 58 3.22 6.41 10.75
CA GLU A 58 4.42 7.25 10.69
C GLU A 58 4.15 8.66 10.15
N VAL A 59 3.26 8.80 9.16
CA VAL A 59 2.80 10.11 8.67
C VAL A 59 2.15 10.93 9.79
N SER A 60 1.32 10.30 10.64
CA SER A 60 0.64 11.00 11.74
C SER A 60 1.60 11.57 12.80
N ARG A 61 2.84 11.08 12.83
CA ARG A 61 3.88 11.52 13.77
C ARG A 61 4.73 12.67 13.24
N LEU A 62 4.55 13.07 11.98
CA LEU A 62 5.28 14.20 11.41
C LEU A 62 4.78 15.53 12.03
N PRO A 63 5.69 16.45 12.39
CA PRO A 63 5.30 17.80 12.82
C PRO A 63 4.44 18.56 11.80
N ARG A 64 4.69 18.35 10.50
CA ARG A 64 3.92 18.92 9.39
C ARG A 64 3.53 17.84 8.39
N PRO A 65 2.42 17.12 8.61
CA PRO A 65 1.98 16.03 7.74
C PRO A 65 1.69 16.48 6.30
N SER A 66 1.32 17.73 6.06
CA SER A 66 1.06 18.27 4.71
C SER A 66 2.23 18.09 3.72
N ALA A 67 3.46 17.96 4.22
CA ALA A 67 4.64 17.69 3.40
C ALA A 67 4.60 16.35 2.64
N VAL A 68 3.80 15.38 3.10
CA VAL A 68 3.65 14.06 2.45
C VAL A 68 2.40 13.95 1.57
N ARG A 69 1.61 15.03 1.41
CA ARG A 69 0.33 15.02 0.68
C ARG A 69 0.42 14.27 -0.65
N LYS A 70 1.36 14.67 -1.51
CA LYS A 70 1.55 14.04 -2.84
C LYS A 70 1.83 12.54 -2.78
N GLY A 71 2.54 12.08 -1.73
CA GLY A 71 2.82 10.66 -1.55
C GLY A 71 1.58 9.89 -1.11
N VAL A 72 0.74 10.49 -0.25
CA VAL A 72 -0.54 9.90 0.15
C VAL A 72 -1.54 9.88 -1.01
N ASP A 73 -1.58 10.94 -1.83
CA ASP A 73 -2.41 10.98 -3.05
C ASP A 73 -1.99 9.86 -4.01
N GLY A 74 -0.69 9.64 -4.21
CA GLY A 74 -0.19 8.52 -5.03
C GLY A 74 -0.54 7.13 -4.47
N VAL A 75 -0.67 6.99 -3.14
CA VAL A 75 -1.18 5.75 -2.52
C VAL A 75 -2.68 5.61 -2.75
N ALA A 76 -3.46 6.70 -2.64
CA ALA A 76 -4.89 6.70 -2.92
C ALA A 76 -5.19 6.32 -4.38
N ASP A 77 -4.45 6.88 -5.33
CA ASP A 77 -4.52 6.52 -6.75
C ASP A 77 -4.20 5.03 -6.97
N ALA A 78 -3.15 4.51 -6.33
CA ALA A 78 -2.80 3.09 -6.45
C ALA A 78 -3.87 2.17 -5.83
N VAL A 79 -4.56 2.59 -4.76
CA VAL A 79 -5.72 1.85 -4.24
C VAL A 79 -6.88 1.90 -5.24
N ALA A 80 -7.14 3.05 -5.86
CA ALA A 80 -8.16 3.19 -6.89
C ALA A 80 -7.89 2.28 -8.10
N ASP A 81 -6.64 2.16 -8.53
CA ASP A 81 -6.24 1.23 -9.60
C ASP A 81 -6.53 -0.23 -9.24
N VAL A 82 -6.28 -0.64 -7.98
CA VAL A 82 -6.59 -2.00 -7.52
C VAL A 82 -8.11 -2.23 -7.48
N VAL A 83 -8.89 -1.25 -7.03
CA VAL A 83 -10.36 -1.32 -7.04
C VAL A 83 -10.90 -1.40 -8.46
N ALA A 84 -10.36 -0.60 -9.39
CA ALA A 84 -10.74 -0.62 -10.80
C ALA A 84 -10.40 -1.97 -11.46
N ALA A 85 -9.20 -2.51 -11.22
CA ALA A 85 -8.82 -3.84 -11.71
C ALA A 85 -9.74 -4.94 -11.17
N SER A 86 -10.15 -4.82 -9.91
CA SER A 86 -11.11 -5.72 -9.27
C SER A 86 -12.50 -5.63 -9.89
N ALA A 87 -13.01 -4.42 -10.13
CA ALA A 87 -14.29 -4.19 -10.77
C ALA A 87 -14.31 -4.74 -12.21
N GLN A 88 -13.24 -4.55 -12.99
CA GLN A 88 -13.12 -5.11 -14.35
C GLN A 88 -13.18 -6.65 -14.34
N LEU A 89 -12.53 -7.29 -13.37
CA LEU A 89 -12.62 -8.75 -13.20
C LEU A 89 -14.05 -9.20 -12.88
N LEU A 90 -14.72 -8.50 -11.96
CA LEU A 90 -16.10 -8.82 -11.60
C LEU A 90 -17.04 -8.68 -12.80
N LEU A 91 -16.89 -7.61 -13.61
CA LEU A 91 -17.71 -7.36 -14.79
C LEU A 91 -17.58 -8.45 -15.86
N THR A 92 -16.36 -8.98 -16.04
CA THR A 92 -16.04 -10.02 -17.04
C THR A 92 -16.23 -11.45 -16.53
N SER A 93 -16.61 -11.61 -15.26
CA SER A 93 -16.86 -12.91 -14.63
C SER A 93 -18.32 -13.35 -14.72
N ASN A 94 -18.60 -14.58 -14.28
CA ASN A 94 -19.95 -15.09 -14.10
C ASN A 94 -20.58 -14.65 -12.76
N ALA A 95 -20.19 -13.49 -12.22
CA ALA A 95 -20.78 -12.94 -10.99
C ALA A 95 -22.26 -12.59 -11.21
N PRO A 96 -23.09 -12.56 -10.13
CA PRO A 96 -24.48 -12.13 -10.22
C PRO A 96 -24.63 -10.76 -10.87
N ASP A 97 -25.74 -10.53 -11.59
CA ASP A 97 -25.99 -9.29 -12.35
C ASP A 97 -25.89 -8.05 -11.46
N SER A 98 -26.38 -8.10 -10.22
CA SER A 98 -26.26 -7.01 -9.26
C SER A 98 -24.80 -6.64 -8.95
N THR A 99 -23.92 -7.64 -8.84
CA THR A 99 -22.47 -7.43 -8.62
C THR A 99 -21.82 -6.83 -9.85
N ARG A 100 -22.18 -7.32 -11.05
CA ARG A 100 -21.65 -6.79 -12.31
C ARG A 100 -22.10 -5.35 -12.55
N GLN A 101 -23.35 -5.03 -12.22
CA GLN A 101 -23.88 -3.67 -12.28
C GLN A 101 -23.14 -2.75 -11.30
N ALA A 102 -22.97 -3.15 -10.03
CA ALA A 102 -22.20 -2.37 -9.07
C ALA A 102 -20.74 -2.15 -9.52
N ALA A 103 -20.11 -3.17 -10.10
CA ALA A 103 -18.77 -3.03 -10.68
C ALA A 103 -18.74 -2.09 -11.89
N ALA A 104 -19.75 -2.13 -12.76
CA ALA A 104 -19.89 -1.19 -13.87
C ALA A 104 -20.07 0.25 -13.38
N ASP A 105 -20.87 0.45 -12.32
CA ASP A 105 -21.07 1.76 -11.70
C ASP A 105 -19.77 2.34 -11.12
N ILE A 106 -18.96 1.52 -10.45
CA ILE A 106 -17.63 1.91 -9.94
C ILE A 106 -16.72 2.38 -11.08
N LEU A 107 -16.72 1.67 -12.21
CA LEU A 107 -15.87 2.01 -13.37
C LEU A 107 -16.37 3.25 -14.11
N ALA A 108 -17.70 3.42 -14.23
CA ALA A 108 -18.30 4.58 -14.89
C ALA A 108 -18.14 5.85 -14.06
N ARG A 109 -18.15 5.73 -12.73
CA ARG A 109 -18.06 6.84 -11.78
C ARG A 109 -17.07 6.52 -10.66
N PRO A 110 -15.74 6.59 -10.94
CA PRO A 110 -14.73 6.35 -9.92
C PRO A 110 -14.82 7.42 -8.83
N HIS A 111 -15.31 7.06 -7.64
CA HIS A 111 -15.36 7.96 -6.49
C HIS A 111 -14.18 7.67 -5.56
N VAL A 112 -12.99 8.08 -5.97
CA VAL A 112 -11.80 8.00 -5.10
C VAL A 112 -11.99 8.96 -3.92
N PRO A 113 -11.85 8.50 -2.67
CA PRO A 113 -12.07 9.36 -1.51
C PRO A 113 -11.02 10.47 -1.44
N GLU A 114 -11.48 11.71 -1.24
CA GLU A 114 -10.60 12.84 -0.98
C GLU A 114 -10.00 12.74 0.43
N ILE A 115 -8.68 12.83 0.53
CA ILE A 115 -7.98 12.78 1.82
C ILE A 115 -7.78 14.19 2.36
N THR A 116 -8.49 14.51 3.44
CA THR A 116 -8.45 15.83 4.10
C THR A 116 -7.13 16.05 4.86
N ALA A 117 -6.91 17.27 5.37
CA ALA A 117 -5.74 17.56 6.21
C ALA A 117 -5.81 16.86 7.57
N GLU A 118 -7.02 16.75 8.13
CA GLU A 118 -7.32 16.12 9.41
C GLU A 118 -7.10 14.60 9.33
N GLN A 119 -7.49 13.99 8.21
CA GLN A 119 -7.25 12.56 7.98
C GLN A 119 -5.76 12.27 7.78
N LEU A 120 -5.03 13.20 7.15
CA LEU A 120 -3.59 13.11 6.98
C LEU A 120 -2.87 13.17 8.33
N SER A 121 -3.23 14.13 9.19
CA SER A 121 -2.61 14.30 10.51
C SER A 121 -2.97 13.20 11.50
N SER A 122 -4.19 12.68 11.46
CA SER A 122 -4.62 11.57 12.32
C SER A 122 -4.20 10.18 11.81
N GLY A 123 -3.75 10.07 10.55
CA GLY A 123 -3.46 8.79 9.92
C GLY A 123 -4.71 7.97 9.55
N THR A 124 -5.91 8.52 9.72
CA THR A 124 -7.17 7.82 9.43
C THR A 124 -7.41 7.58 7.93
N TRP A 125 -6.62 8.22 7.07
CA TRP A 125 -6.67 8.02 5.61
C TRP A 125 -6.49 6.55 5.20
N ALA A 126 -5.67 5.76 5.89
CA ALA A 126 -5.53 4.33 5.58
C ALA A 126 -6.82 3.54 5.82
N HIS A 127 -7.57 3.90 6.86
CA HIS A 127 -8.88 3.30 7.11
C HIS A 127 -9.90 3.68 6.03
N ILE A 128 -9.90 4.95 5.60
CA ILE A 128 -10.78 5.44 4.53
C ILE A 128 -10.52 4.70 3.22
N LEU A 129 -9.25 4.52 2.84
CA LEU A 129 -8.88 3.75 1.65
C LEU A 129 -9.28 2.28 1.77
N ALA A 130 -9.15 1.67 2.96
CA ALA A 130 -9.61 0.31 3.19
C ALA A 130 -11.13 0.17 3.06
N THR A 131 -11.89 1.14 3.57
CA THR A 131 -13.36 1.20 3.43
C THR A 131 -13.77 1.40 1.96
N TYR A 132 -13.06 2.25 1.22
CA TYR A 132 -13.26 2.41 -0.22
C TYR A 132 -13.04 1.09 -0.98
N ALA A 133 -11.99 0.36 -0.64
CA ALA A 133 -11.69 -0.95 -1.22
C ALA A 133 -12.69 -2.06 -0.83
N ASP A 134 -13.46 -1.87 0.24
CA ASP A 134 -14.41 -2.86 0.73
C ASP A 134 -15.56 -3.11 -0.26
N GLN A 135 -15.90 -2.11 -1.08
CA GLN A 135 -16.95 -2.18 -2.11
C GLN A 135 -16.81 -3.38 -3.06
N VAL A 136 -15.59 -3.82 -3.33
CA VAL A 136 -15.29 -4.96 -4.22
C VAL A 136 -14.70 -6.16 -3.47
N SER A 137 -14.39 -6.03 -2.18
CA SER A 137 -13.63 -7.03 -1.41
C SER A 137 -14.33 -8.38 -1.34
N THR A 138 -15.59 -8.41 -0.89
CA THR A 138 -16.33 -9.68 -0.75
C THR A 138 -16.64 -10.36 -2.09
N PRO A 139 -17.16 -9.67 -3.12
CA PRO A 139 -17.36 -10.27 -4.44
C PRO A 139 -16.06 -10.78 -5.07
N LEU A 140 -14.96 -10.04 -4.92
CA LEU A 140 -13.66 -10.45 -5.42
C LEU A 140 -13.14 -11.70 -4.71
N ALA A 141 -13.28 -11.80 -3.39
CA ALA A 141 -12.93 -13.01 -2.65
C ALA A 141 -13.68 -14.23 -3.17
N LYS A 142 -14.99 -14.11 -3.43
CA LYS A 142 -15.80 -15.19 -4.04
C LYS A 142 -15.31 -15.56 -5.43
N LEU A 143 -14.98 -14.57 -6.27
CA LEU A 143 -14.38 -14.81 -7.59
C LEU A 143 -13.09 -15.62 -7.46
N LEU A 144 -12.17 -15.17 -6.60
CA LEU A 144 -10.87 -15.80 -6.36
C LEU A 144 -11.00 -17.23 -5.80
N ALA A 145 -12.02 -17.52 -5.00
CA ALA A 145 -12.29 -18.87 -4.51
C ALA A 145 -12.54 -19.89 -5.64
N SER A 146 -13.08 -19.42 -6.77
CA SER A 146 -13.43 -20.24 -7.93
C SER A 146 -12.46 -20.08 -9.11
N ALA A 147 -11.49 -19.18 -8.99
CA ALA A 147 -10.57 -18.85 -10.08
C ALA A 147 -9.57 -19.99 -10.32
N HIS A 148 -9.16 -20.14 -11.58
CA HIS A 148 -8.04 -21.03 -11.90
C HIS A 148 -6.75 -20.53 -11.26
N PRO A 149 -5.88 -21.44 -10.78
CA PRO A 149 -4.57 -21.06 -10.27
C PRO A 149 -3.70 -20.47 -11.37
N PRO A 150 -2.66 -19.71 -11.01
CA PRO A 150 -1.66 -19.20 -11.95
C PRO A 150 -1.11 -20.32 -12.86
N GLY A 151 -1.01 -20.03 -14.16
CA GLY A 151 -0.46 -20.97 -15.14
C GLY A 151 -1.33 -22.20 -15.48
N ALA A 152 -2.58 -22.27 -15.03
CA ALA A 152 -3.47 -23.38 -15.39
C ALA A 152 -3.71 -23.48 -16.90
N ASP A 153 -3.70 -24.70 -17.45
CA ASP A 153 -3.90 -24.97 -18.88
C ASP A 153 -5.20 -24.37 -19.44
N ALA A 154 -6.26 -24.35 -18.63
CA ALA A 154 -7.57 -23.78 -18.96
C ALA A 154 -7.48 -22.29 -19.34
N LEU A 155 -6.46 -21.57 -18.86
CA LEU A 155 -6.24 -20.16 -19.15
C LEU A 155 -5.58 -19.92 -20.51
N ARG A 156 -5.01 -20.95 -21.15
CA ARG A 156 -4.36 -20.86 -22.48
C ARG A 156 -3.32 -19.72 -22.57
N GLY A 157 -2.51 -19.55 -21.52
CA GLY A 157 -1.51 -18.49 -21.43
C GLY A 157 -2.02 -17.11 -20.99
N ASN A 158 -3.33 -16.94 -20.79
CA ASN A 158 -3.86 -15.71 -20.20
C ASN A 158 -3.58 -15.66 -18.68
N PRO A 159 -3.39 -14.46 -18.11
CA PRO A 159 -3.21 -14.33 -16.67
C PRO A 159 -4.52 -14.63 -15.94
N SER A 160 -4.42 -15.41 -14.87
CA SER A 160 -5.49 -15.70 -13.91
C SER A 160 -6.01 -14.42 -13.23
N ALA A 161 -7.19 -14.52 -12.58
CA ALA A 161 -7.72 -13.43 -11.76
C ALA A 161 -6.73 -13.04 -10.64
N SER A 162 -6.11 -14.03 -10.00
CA SER A 162 -5.08 -13.81 -8.98
C SER A 162 -3.89 -13.02 -9.52
N GLU A 163 -3.34 -13.40 -10.69
CA GLU A 163 -2.17 -12.71 -11.28
C GLU A 163 -2.49 -11.27 -11.70
N ARG A 164 -3.72 -11.02 -12.17
CA ARG A 164 -4.18 -9.67 -12.52
C ARG A 164 -4.28 -8.78 -11.29
N ILE A 165 -4.84 -9.27 -10.19
CA ILE A 165 -4.88 -8.54 -8.92
C ILE A 165 -3.49 -8.37 -8.32
N GLU A 166 -2.65 -9.41 -8.37
CA GLU A 166 -1.26 -9.34 -7.91
C GLU A 166 -0.51 -8.19 -8.61
N ARG A 167 -0.67 -8.04 -9.93
CA ARG A 167 -0.06 -6.95 -10.68
C ARG A 167 -0.49 -5.58 -10.17
N ALA A 168 -1.77 -5.36 -9.92
CA ALA A 168 -2.27 -4.10 -9.36
C ALA A 168 -1.73 -3.86 -7.94
N LEU A 169 -1.70 -4.90 -7.09
CA LEU A 169 -1.17 -4.82 -5.73
C LEU A 169 0.33 -4.49 -5.70
N ARG A 170 1.11 -4.89 -6.71
CA ARG A 170 2.51 -4.45 -6.85
C ARG A 170 2.61 -2.94 -7.09
N GLY A 171 1.65 -2.34 -7.78
CA GLY A 171 1.54 -0.88 -7.93
C GLY A 171 1.32 -0.20 -6.58
N LEU A 172 0.39 -0.73 -5.78
CA LEU A 172 0.17 -0.26 -4.39
C LEU A 172 1.41 -0.41 -3.51
N ASP A 173 2.07 -1.58 -3.54
CA ASP A 173 3.32 -1.79 -2.79
C ASP A 173 4.40 -0.78 -3.18
N ALA A 174 4.53 -0.48 -4.48
CA ALA A 174 5.50 0.49 -4.97
C ALA A 174 5.18 1.92 -4.48
N ALA A 175 3.92 2.35 -4.56
CA ALA A 175 3.50 3.67 -4.08
C ALA A 175 3.75 3.83 -2.57
N VAL A 176 3.40 2.81 -1.78
CA VAL A 176 3.65 2.80 -0.33
C VAL A 176 5.13 2.81 -0.01
N LEU A 177 5.94 2.02 -0.73
CA LEU A 177 7.39 1.98 -0.53
C LEU A 177 8.06 3.32 -0.87
N VAL A 178 7.58 4.03 -1.90
CA VAL A 178 8.05 5.38 -2.25
C VAL A 178 7.76 6.35 -1.11
N LEU A 179 6.55 6.34 -0.57
CA LEU A 179 6.17 7.18 0.57
C LEU A 179 7.01 6.83 1.81
N GLU A 180 7.10 5.55 2.17
CA GLU A 180 7.88 5.04 3.31
C GLU A 180 9.35 5.50 3.25
N ARG A 181 9.99 5.39 2.08
CA ARG A 181 11.37 5.84 1.88
C ARG A 181 11.55 7.36 1.96
N ALA A 182 10.49 8.13 1.69
CA ALA A 182 10.54 9.58 1.77
C ALA A 182 10.39 10.10 3.21
N LEU A 183 9.71 9.35 4.08
CA LEU A 183 9.39 9.79 5.45
C LEU A 183 10.61 10.21 6.29
N PRO A 184 11.71 9.42 6.38
CA PRO A 184 12.86 9.82 7.19
C PRO A 184 13.46 11.15 6.74
N ARG A 185 13.60 11.34 5.42
CA ARG A 185 14.13 12.58 4.84
C ARG A 185 13.24 13.79 5.11
N ILE A 186 11.92 13.58 5.12
CA ILE A 186 10.96 14.64 5.43
C ILE A 186 11.02 14.97 6.92
N ALA A 187 11.06 13.97 7.79
CA ALA A 187 11.19 14.14 9.24
C ALA A 187 12.47 14.90 9.60
N GLU A 188 13.63 14.50 9.04
CA GLU A 188 14.91 15.19 9.21
C GLU A 188 14.83 16.66 8.79
N ARG A 189 14.26 16.94 7.61
CA ARG A 189 14.07 18.31 7.13
C ARG A 189 13.17 19.15 8.03
N GLN A 190 12.17 18.54 8.66
CA GLN A 190 11.27 19.23 9.59
C GLN A 190 11.89 19.45 10.98
N ALA A 191 12.89 18.65 11.35
CA ALA A 191 13.64 18.82 12.59
C ALA A 191 14.69 19.93 12.51
N LEU A 192 15.10 20.35 11.30
CA LEU A 192 16.01 21.46 11.13
C LEU A 192 15.36 22.78 11.57
N PRO A 193 16.09 23.66 12.29
CA PRO A 193 15.59 24.96 12.68
C PRO A 193 15.23 25.76 11.42
N SER A 194 14.10 26.45 11.49
CA SER A 194 13.68 27.36 10.44
C SER A 194 14.71 28.47 10.26
N ILE A 195 14.79 29.04 9.04
CA ILE A 195 15.62 30.22 8.76
C ILE A 195 15.28 31.37 9.74
N SER A 196 14.02 31.51 10.12
CA SER A 196 13.60 32.47 11.15
C SER A 196 14.18 32.19 12.53
N GLU A 197 14.17 30.93 12.98
CA GLU A 197 14.76 30.53 14.27
C GLU A 197 16.29 30.69 14.24
N PHE A 198 16.93 30.31 13.14
CA PHE A 198 18.35 30.52 12.95
C PHE A 198 18.72 32.01 12.97
N ASN A 199 17.96 32.84 12.26
CA ASN A 199 18.15 34.29 12.26
C ASN A 199 17.89 34.92 13.62
N ALA A 200 16.89 34.43 14.37
CA ALA A 200 16.61 34.88 15.72
C ALA A 200 17.75 34.52 16.69
N ALA A 201 18.28 33.30 16.60
CA ALA A 201 19.43 32.85 17.38
C ALA A 201 20.68 33.67 17.06
N LEU A 202 20.94 33.96 15.79
CA LEU A 202 22.06 34.80 15.37
C LEU A 202 21.93 36.23 15.90
N ARG A 203 20.73 36.82 15.83
CA ARG A 203 20.45 38.14 16.41
C ARG A 203 20.68 38.15 17.92
N ALA A 204 20.18 37.15 18.63
CA ALA A 204 20.38 37.02 20.07
C ALA A 204 21.86 36.90 20.45
N GLN A 205 22.68 36.17 19.66
CA GLN A 205 24.13 36.12 19.87
C GLN A 205 24.80 37.48 19.69
N VAL A 206 24.48 38.18 18.59
CA VAL A 206 25.03 39.51 18.32
C VAL A 206 24.65 40.51 19.42
N ASP A 207 23.41 40.46 19.92
CA ASP A 207 22.95 41.33 20.99
C ASP A 207 23.63 41.01 22.33
N ALA A 208 23.81 39.73 22.66
CA ALA A 208 24.55 39.30 23.84
C ALA A 208 26.03 39.74 23.80
N GLU A 209 26.69 39.63 22.64
CA GLU A 209 28.06 40.12 22.45
C GLU A 209 28.16 41.64 22.62
N ARG A 210 27.17 42.39 22.13
CA ARG A 210 27.09 43.84 22.33
C ARG A 210 26.93 44.19 23.80
N GLN A 211 26.02 43.51 24.51
CA GLN A 211 25.82 43.70 25.96
C GLN A 211 27.11 43.40 26.74
N ALA A 212 27.77 42.27 26.47
CA ALA A 212 29.02 41.90 27.12
C ALA A 212 30.18 42.88 26.85
N ARG A 213 30.20 43.54 25.67
CA ARG A 213 31.17 44.62 25.37
C ARG A 213 30.87 45.89 26.14
N VAL A 214 29.59 46.25 26.29
CA VAL A 214 29.17 47.43 27.07
C VAL A 214 29.48 47.21 28.54
N GLU A 215 29.15 46.03 29.09
CA GLU A 215 29.46 45.66 30.47
C GLU A 215 30.96 45.70 30.76
N ARG A 216 31.81 45.11 29.89
CA ARG A 216 33.28 45.20 30.04
C ARG A 216 33.81 46.63 30.07
N LYS A 217 33.23 47.53 29.25
CA LYS A 217 33.60 48.94 29.25
C LYS A 217 33.17 49.65 30.53
N LEU A 218 32.05 49.26 31.12
CA LEU A 218 31.51 49.85 32.35
C LEU A 218 32.19 49.34 33.61
N THR A 219 32.65 48.08 33.64
CA THR A 219 33.30 47.47 34.82
C THR A 219 34.80 47.77 34.93
N GLY A 220 35.40 48.45 33.95
CA GLY A 220 36.73 49.06 34.09
C GLY A 220 37.87 48.11 34.47
N VAL A 221 37.89 46.86 34.00
CA VAL A 221 39.03 45.95 34.19
C VAL A 221 39.98 46.10 33.00
N PRO A 222 41.15 46.76 33.16
CA PRO A 222 42.18 46.79 32.13
C PRO A 222 42.88 45.42 32.04
N SER A 223 43.23 45.05 30.80
CA SER A 223 43.96 43.84 30.41
C SER A 223 45.31 43.67 31.09
#